data_AF-A0A4R2KME9-F1
#
_entry.id   AF-A0A4R2KME9-F1
#
_cell.length_a   1.000
_cell.length_b   1.000
_cell.length_c   1.000
_cell.angle_alpha   90.00
_cell.angle_beta   90.00
_cell.angle_gamma   90.00
#
_symmetry.space_group_name_H-M   'P 1'
#
loop_
_entity.id
_entity.type
_entity.pdbx_description
1 polymer ?
#
loop_
_entity_poly.entity_id
_entity_poly.type
_entity_poly.pdbx_seq_one_letter_code
_entity_poly.pdbx_strand_id
1 'polypeptide(L)'
;MDHSNYIILESLIRRYDYAGAIELIGKIEDVNKNVIKLLYSCKYAINFDFQSAYYVVSDLLDIEDANVHKRVTSLKDNLKELIDGRPDAIFSELLENTKIQLDNRRYIDFLSRVYRIKEAILKYIFAKNHVDKNRFSFRTEVVSKRMIIKILRKKYKIFNPNLSFAISSYITKYLNKDKRYNTALDVLNSNKMNEMIELRHECIAGHGFKGVNRKELVKIYGNPYAVIDDFYMVLEKIGVNIRENKYDKINGYILELL
;
A
#
# COMPACT_ATOMS: atom_id res chain seq x y z
N MET A 1 6.65 -6.18 -33.36
CA MET A 1 5.29 -5.81 -32.91
C MET A 1 4.73 -4.71 -33.81
N ASP A 2 3.43 -4.75 -34.19
CA ASP A 2 2.84 -3.62 -34.92
C ASP A 2 2.59 -2.40 -33.99
N HIS A 3 2.49 -1.22 -34.59
CA HIS A 3 2.36 0.04 -33.85
C HIS A 3 1.07 0.17 -33.02
N SER A 4 -0.05 -0.38 -33.51
CA SER A 4 -1.33 -0.37 -32.80
C SER A 4 -1.26 -1.25 -31.55
N ASN A 5 -0.68 -2.45 -31.67
CA ASN A 5 -0.48 -3.35 -30.53
C ASN A 5 0.43 -2.72 -29.46
N TYR A 6 1.49 -2.02 -29.87
CA TYR A 6 2.35 -1.28 -28.95
C TYR A 6 1.58 -0.18 -28.18
N ILE A 7 0.80 0.65 -28.87
CA ILE A 7 0.01 1.72 -28.24
C ILE A 7 -0.97 1.17 -27.20
N ILE A 8 -1.66 0.07 -27.53
CA ILE A 8 -2.62 -0.56 -26.60
C ILE A 8 -1.88 -1.11 -25.38
N LEU A 9 -0.77 -1.81 -25.61
CA LEU A 9 0.04 -2.40 -24.55
C LEU A 9 0.62 -1.33 -23.62
N GLU A 10 1.13 -0.24 -24.19
CA GLU A 10 1.61 0.92 -23.43
C GLU A 10 0.50 1.49 -22.55
N SER A 11 -0.70 1.69 -23.10
CA SER A 11 -1.86 2.18 -22.34
C SER A 11 -2.24 1.25 -21.19
N LEU A 12 -2.22 -0.07 -21.40
CA LEU A 12 -2.52 -1.06 -20.36
C LEU A 12 -1.49 -1.02 -19.23
N ILE A 13 -0.20 -1.01 -19.59
CA ILE A 13 0.90 -0.94 -18.63
C ILE A 13 0.86 0.36 -17.82
N ARG A 14 0.67 1.51 -18.47
CA ARG A 14 0.57 2.82 -17.80
C ARG A 14 -0.65 2.94 -16.87
N ARG A 15 -1.68 2.13 -17.06
CA ARG A 15 -2.86 2.04 -16.18
C ARG A 15 -2.76 0.90 -15.16
N TYR A 16 -1.61 0.25 -15.06
CA TYR A 16 -1.37 -0.89 -14.17
C TYR A 16 -2.30 -2.09 -14.45
N ASP A 17 -2.84 -2.18 -15.66
CA ASP A 17 -3.64 -3.33 -16.12
C ASP A 17 -2.72 -4.42 -16.67
N TYR A 18 -1.97 -5.02 -15.76
CA TYR A 18 -1.02 -6.07 -16.10
C TYR A 18 -1.72 -7.34 -16.62
N ALA A 19 -2.95 -7.60 -16.20
CA ALA A 19 -3.71 -8.75 -16.68
C ALA A 19 -4.06 -8.59 -18.17
N GLY A 20 -4.59 -7.43 -18.56
CA GLY A 20 -4.85 -7.12 -19.98
C GLY A 20 -3.56 -7.10 -20.79
N ALA A 21 -2.48 -6.51 -20.26
CA ALA A 21 -1.18 -6.49 -20.94
C ALA A 21 -0.63 -7.90 -21.23
N ILE A 22 -0.74 -8.82 -20.27
CA ILE A 22 -0.33 -10.23 -20.44
C ILE A 22 -1.18 -10.92 -21.51
N GLU A 23 -2.50 -10.71 -21.52
CA GLU A 23 -3.38 -11.33 -22.52
C GLU A 23 -3.05 -10.87 -23.94
N LEU A 24 -2.74 -9.58 -24.11
CA LEU A 24 -2.36 -9.02 -25.40
C LEU A 24 -0.99 -9.53 -25.84
N ILE A 25 0.01 -9.53 -24.96
CA ILE A 25 1.36 -10.04 -25.27
C ILE A 25 1.33 -11.52 -25.66
N GLY A 26 0.46 -12.33 -25.06
CA GLY A 26 0.33 -13.75 -25.41
C GLY A 26 -0.09 -14.00 -26.86
N LYS A 27 -0.55 -12.97 -27.59
CA LYS A 27 -0.95 -13.03 -29.00
C LYS A 27 0.14 -12.50 -29.95
N ILE A 28 1.27 -12.04 -29.42
CA ILE A 28 2.37 -11.44 -30.18
C ILE A 28 3.54 -12.43 -30.21
N GLU A 29 4.07 -12.72 -31.40
CA GLU A 29 5.25 -13.56 -31.58
C GLU A 29 6.53 -12.83 -31.15
N ASP A 30 7.54 -13.59 -30.69
CA ASP A 30 8.88 -13.11 -30.35
C ASP A 30 8.99 -12.02 -29.26
N VAL A 31 8.04 -11.99 -28.31
CA VAL A 31 8.14 -11.07 -27.16
C VAL A 31 9.20 -11.54 -26.16
N ASN A 32 9.97 -10.58 -25.64
CA ASN A 32 10.97 -10.82 -24.61
C ASN A 32 10.38 -11.52 -23.37
N LYS A 33 10.88 -12.71 -23.05
CA LYS A 33 10.42 -13.51 -21.89
C LYS A 33 10.55 -12.78 -20.56
N ASN A 34 11.51 -11.86 -20.43
CA ASN A 34 11.69 -11.06 -19.23
C ASN A 34 10.53 -10.06 -19.05
N VAL A 35 10.01 -9.48 -20.13
CA VAL A 35 8.81 -8.62 -20.09
C VAL A 35 7.62 -9.39 -19.53
N ILE A 36 7.39 -10.60 -20.05
CA ILE A 36 6.28 -11.46 -19.60
C ILE A 36 6.40 -11.72 -18.08
N LYS A 37 7.60 -12.11 -17.61
CA LYS A 37 7.85 -12.36 -16.18
C LYS A 37 7.65 -11.10 -15.32
N LEU A 38 8.12 -9.94 -15.76
CA LEU A 38 7.93 -8.68 -15.03
C LEU A 38 6.45 -8.30 -14.93
N LEU A 39 5.68 -8.48 -15.99
CA LEU A 39 4.23 -8.24 -15.98
C LEU A 39 3.51 -9.19 -15.02
N TYR A 40 3.86 -10.48 -15.03
CA TYR A 40 3.31 -11.44 -14.06
C TYR A 40 3.65 -11.04 -12.63
N SER A 41 4.90 -10.66 -12.36
CA SER A 41 5.30 -10.20 -11.03
C SER A 41 4.50 -8.99 -10.57
N CYS A 42 4.33 -7.99 -11.45
CA CYS A 42 3.53 -6.81 -11.14
C CYS A 42 2.07 -7.17 -10.90
N LYS A 43 1.47 -8.02 -11.75
CA LYS A 43 0.11 -8.55 -11.58
C LYS A 43 -0.08 -9.21 -10.21
N TYR A 44 0.85 -10.06 -9.78
CA TYR A 44 0.78 -10.69 -8.46
C TYR A 44 0.95 -9.66 -7.33
N ALA A 45 1.95 -8.78 -7.44
CA ALA A 45 2.27 -7.79 -6.40
C ALA A 45 1.12 -6.79 -6.16
N ILE A 46 0.47 -6.26 -7.20
CA ILE A 46 -0.67 -5.33 -7.03
C ILE A 46 -1.89 -6.01 -6.39
N ASN A 47 -1.95 -7.34 -6.42
CA ASN A 47 -2.95 -8.16 -5.74
C ASN A 47 -2.48 -8.68 -4.38
N PHE A 48 -1.36 -8.16 -3.85
CA PHE A 48 -0.75 -8.55 -2.58
C PHE A 48 -0.27 -10.01 -2.52
N ASP A 49 -0.16 -10.70 -3.65
CA ASP A 49 0.47 -12.02 -3.76
C ASP A 49 1.99 -11.87 -3.94
N PHE A 50 2.65 -11.41 -2.88
CA PHE A 50 4.09 -11.16 -2.91
C PHE A 50 4.92 -12.43 -3.09
N GLN A 51 4.39 -13.58 -2.68
CA GLN A 51 5.07 -14.85 -2.78
C GLN A 51 5.19 -15.27 -4.26
N SER A 52 4.08 -15.28 -5.00
CA SER A 52 4.11 -15.57 -6.44
C SER A 52 4.92 -14.52 -7.20
N ALA A 53 4.76 -13.24 -6.85
CA ALA A 53 5.54 -12.16 -7.46
C ALA A 53 7.06 -12.36 -7.29
N TYR A 54 7.50 -12.78 -6.10
CA TYR A 54 8.90 -13.05 -5.77
C TYR A 54 9.45 -14.25 -6.55
N TYR A 55 8.69 -15.34 -6.65
CA TYR A 55 9.13 -16.53 -7.39
C TYR A 55 9.32 -16.23 -8.88
N VAL A 56 8.35 -15.57 -9.51
CA VAL A 56 8.44 -15.22 -10.94
C VAL A 56 9.64 -14.33 -11.26
N VAL A 57 9.98 -13.39 -10.37
CA VAL A 57 11.16 -12.51 -10.52
C VAL A 57 12.44 -13.24 -10.23
N SER A 58 12.43 -14.20 -9.31
CA SER A 58 13.62 -15.00 -8.97
C SER A 58 14.07 -15.88 -10.14
N ASP A 59 13.13 -16.26 -11.02
CA ASP A 59 13.40 -17.06 -12.20
C ASP A 59 13.83 -16.22 -13.41
N LEU A 60 13.97 -14.89 -13.29
CA LEU A 60 14.58 -14.06 -14.34
C LEU A 60 16.04 -14.51 -14.51
N LEU A 61 16.29 -15.28 -15.57
CA LEU A 61 17.58 -15.89 -15.91
C LEU A 61 18.68 -14.84 -15.97
N ASP A 62 19.90 -15.21 -15.56
CA ASP A 62 21.14 -14.41 -15.57
C ASP A 62 21.13 -13.31 -16.62
N ILE A 63 20.68 -12.12 -16.20
CA ILE A 63 20.62 -10.98 -17.10
C ILE A 63 22.02 -10.38 -17.16
N GLU A 64 22.68 -10.54 -18.32
CA GLU A 64 24.03 -10.03 -18.55
C GLU A 64 24.10 -8.49 -18.45
N ASP A 65 22.99 -7.80 -18.76
CA ASP A 65 22.90 -6.35 -18.59
C ASP A 65 22.90 -5.98 -17.10
N ALA A 66 23.98 -5.34 -16.67
CA ALA A 66 24.18 -4.94 -15.28
C ALA A 66 23.12 -3.96 -14.75
N ASN A 67 22.58 -3.07 -15.61
CA ASN A 67 21.54 -2.13 -15.22
C ASN A 67 20.22 -2.86 -14.97
N VAL A 68 19.90 -3.80 -15.87
CA VAL A 68 18.73 -4.65 -15.72
C VAL A 68 18.85 -5.51 -14.47
N HIS A 69 19.99 -6.17 -14.28
CA HIS A 69 20.25 -7.00 -13.11
C HIS A 69 20.03 -6.21 -11.81
N LYS A 70 20.55 -4.99 -11.72
CA LYS A 70 20.36 -4.11 -10.55
C LYS A 70 18.89 -3.79 -10.29
N ARG A 71 18.11 -3.48 -11.33
CA ARG A 71 16.67 -3.17 -11.21
C ARG A 71 15.87 -4.39 -10.74
N VAL A 72 16.14 -5.56 -11.32
CA VAL A 72 15.50 -6.83 -10.96
C VAL A 72 15.84 -7.23 -9.53
N THR A 73 17.10 -7.12 -9.12
CA THR A 73 17.54 -7.37 -7.75
C THR A 73 16.85 -6.44 -6.76
N SER A 74 16.75 -5.15 -7.07
CA SER A 74 16.01 -4.19 -6.22
C SER A 74 14.52 -4.55 -6.07
N LEU A 75 13.88 -5.03 -7.12
CA LEU A 75 12.48 -5.51 -7.06
C LEU A 75 12.37 -6.76 -6.19
N LYS A 76 13.28 -7.74 -6.39
CA LYS A 76 13.33 -8.99 -5.62
C LYS A 76 13.52 -8.72 -4.13
N ASP A 77 14.44 -7.85 -3.76
CA ASP A 77 14.68 -7.46 -2.37
C ASP A 77 13.45 -6.77 -1.76
N ASN A 78 12.80 -5.87 -2.50
CA ASN A 78 11.57 -5.26 -2.05
C ASN A 78 10.43 -6.27 -1.83
N LEU A 79 10.27 -7.24 -2.74
CA LEU A 79 9.28 -8.31 -2.60
C LEU A 79 9.56 -9.18 -1.36
N LYS A 80 10.84 -9.46 -1.08
CA LYS A 80 11.25 -10.14 0.14
C LYS A 80 10.89 -9.35 1.40
N GLU A 81 11.17 -8.04 1.43
CA GLU A 81 10.77 -7.16 2.54
C GLU A 81 9.25 -7.14 2.76
N LEU A 82 8.45 -7.24 1.69
CA LEU A 82 6.99 -7.32 1.74
C LEU A 82 6.50 -8.67 2.31
N ILE A 83 7.13 -9.77 1.92
CA ILE A 83 6.88 -11.11 2.49
C ILE A 83 7.18 -11.07 4.00
N ASP A 84 8.35 -10.56 4.37
CA ASP A 84 8.82 -10.42 5.74
C ASP A 84 7.99 -9.42 6.58
N GLY A 85 7.13 -8.62 5.94
CA GLY A 85 6.25 -7.66 6.59
C GLY A 85 6.98 -6.44 7.16
N ARG A 86 8.07 -6.02 6.51
CA ARG A 86 8.83 -4.83 6.91
C ARG A 86 7.96 -3.57 6.77
N PRO A 87 7.95 -2.65 7.77
CA PRO A 87 7.03 -1.51 7.77
C PRO A 87 7.14 -0.63 6.54
N ASP A 88 8.36 -0.21 6.22
CA ASP A 88 8.69 0.66 5.11
C ASP A 88 8.15 0.08 3.80
N ALA A 89 8.39 -1.20 3.55
CA ALA A 89 7.90 -1.89 2.36
C ALA A 89 6.37 -2.00 2.35
N ILE A 90 5.75 -2.46 3.45
CA ILE A 90 4.29 -2.64 3.55
C ILE A 90 3.54 -1.32 3.35
N PHE A 91 4.00 -0.24 3.98
CA PHE A 91 3.36 1.06 3.83
C PHE A 91 3.57 1.64 2.43
N SER A 92 4.78 1.50 1.86
CA SER A 92 5.05 1.91 0.48
C SER A 92 4.10 1.21 -0.49
N GLU A 93 3.96 -0.11 -0.38
CA GLU A 93 3.08 -0.90 -1.24
C GLU A 93 1.60 -0.56 -1.04
N LEU A 94 1.15 -0.34 0.21
CA LEU A 94 -0.23 0.08 0.47
C LEU A 94 -0.53 1.47 -0.13
N LEU A 95 0.39 2.43 -0.02
CA LEU A 95 0.20 3.78 -0.58
C LEU A 95 0.17 3.76 -2.11
N GLU A 96 1.15 3.10 -2.74
CA GLU A 96 1.18 2.93 -4.20
C GLU A 96 -0.09 2.23 -4.69
N ASN A 97 -0.50 1.14 -4.04
CA ASN A 97 -1.70 0.42 -4.44
C ASN A 97 -2.97 1.27 -4.24
N THR A 98 -3.01 2.12 -3.21
CA THR A 98 -4.11 3.06 -2.96
C THR A 98 -4.20 4.11 -4.06
N LYS A 99 -3.06 4.69 -4.47
CA LYS A 99 -2.97 5.61 -5.60
C LYS A 99 -3.48 4.96 -6.89
N ILE A 100 -3.05 3.72 -7.18
CA ILE A 100 -3.52 2.95 -8.35
C ILE A 100 -5.04 2.79 -8.36
N GLN A 101 -5.67 2.50 -7.21
CA GLN A 101 -7.14 2.39 -7.15
C GLN A 101 -7.83 3.73 -7.46
N LEU A 102 -7.25 4.84 -7.00
CA LEU A 102 -7.78 6.18 -7.27
C LEU A 102 -7.65 6.54 -8.75
N ASP A 103 -6.47 6.32 -9.34
CA ASP A 103 -6.18 6.56 -10.77
C ASP A 103 -7.15 5.77 -11.67
N ASN A 104 -7.39 4.50 -11.32
CA ASN A 104 -8.31 3.61 -12.03
C ASN A 104 -9.78 3.79 -11.63
N ARG A 105 -10.12 4.84 -10.88
CA ARG A 105 -11.49 5.21 -10.48
C ARG A 105 -12.24 4.12 -9.69
N ARG A 106 -11.49 3.23 -9.04
CA ARG A 106 -12.01 2.18 -8.14
C ARG A 106 -12.21 2.76 -6.74
N TYR A 107 -13.18 3.66 -6.59
CA TYR A 107 -13.32 4.47 -5.37
C TYR A 107 -13.67 3.67 -4.11
N ILE A 108 -14.42 2.57 -4.26
CA ILE A 108 -14.74 1.65 -3.15
C ILE A 108 -13.47 0.98 -2.62
N ASP A 109 -12.63 0.49 -3.54
CA ASP A 109 -11.34 -0.11 -3.22
C ASP A 109 -10.36 0.89 -2.60
N PHE A 110 -10.35 2.13 -3.10
CA PHE A 110 -9.59 3.24 -2.55
C PHE A 110 -9.98 3.53 -1.09
N LEU A 111 -11.28 3.71 -0.81
CA LEU A 111 -11.80 3.96 0.54
C LEU A 111 -11.45 2.83 1.52
N SER A 112 -11.55 1.58 1.06
CA SER A 112 -11.16 0.41 1.85
C SER A 112 -9.70 0.48 2.28
N ARG A 113 -8.82 0.93 1.38
CA ARG A 113 -7.38 1.05 1.64
C ARG A 113 -7.02 2.26 2.48
N VAL A 114 -7.72 3.39 2.33
CA VAL A 114 -7.59 4.55 3.24
C VAL A 114 -7.83 4.12 4.70
N TYR A 115 -8.93 3.41 4.96
CA TYR A 115 -9.20 2.86 6.28
C TYR A 115 -8.10 1.88 6.75
N ARG A 116 -7.65 0.99 5.85
CA ARG A 116 -6.60 0.01 6.14
C ARG A 116 -5.28 0.67 6.52
N ILE A 117 -4.88 1.74 5.84
CA ILE A 117 -3.66 2.50 6.11
C ILE A 117 -3.77 3.20 7.46
N LYS A 118 -4.87 3.92 7.73
CA LYS A 118 -5.13 4.55 9.05
C LYS A 118 -4.99 3.53 10.18
N GLU A 119 -5.64 2.37 10.05
CA GLU A 119 -5.57 1.32 11.08
C GLU A 119 -4.14 0.75 11.22
N ALA A 120 -3.44 0.54 10.10
CA ALA A 120 -2.07 0.03 10.11
C ALA A 120 -1.08 1.00 10.77
N ILE A 121 -1.22 2.31 10.53
CA ILE A 121 -0.40 3.34 11.17
C ILE A 121 -0.61 3.32 12.69
N LEU A 122 -1.86 3.30 13.15
CA LEU A 122 -2.16 3.23 14.59
C LEU A 122 -1.56 1.96 15.22
N LYS A 123 -1.74 0.80 14.58
CA LYS A 123 -1.15 -0.47 15.02
C LYS A 123 0.38 -0.41 15.07
N TYR A 124 1.02 0.21 14.07
CA TYR A 124 2.47 0.38 14.03
C TYR A 124 2.97 1.28 15.16
N ILE A 125 2.34 2.45 15.38
CA ILE A 125 2.68 3.34 16.49
C ILE A 125 2.57 2.59 17.82
N PHE A 126 1.49 1.84 18.03
CA PHE A 126 1.34 1.05 19.24
C PHE A 126 2.46 0.01 19.37
N ALA A 127 2.64 -0.84 18.36
CA ALA A 127 3.53 -1.98 18.44
C ALA A 127 5.00 -1.60 18.54
N LYS A 128 5.47 -0.58 17.81
CA LYS A 128 6.89 -0.15 17.87
C LYS A 128 7.31 0.42 19.23
N ASN A 129 6.34 0.81 20.07
CA ASN A 129 6.58 1.21 21.46
C ASN A 129 6.52 0.02 22.45
N HIS A 130 6.37 -1.20 21.93
CA HIS A 130 6.27 -2.45 22.70
C HIS A 130 7.22 -3.55 22.21
N VAL A 131 7.78 -3.42 21.01
CA VAL A 131 8.81 -4.31 20.47
C VAL A 131 9.99 -3.50 19.97
N ASP A 132 11.16 -4.14 19.92
CA ASP A 132 12.34 -3.57 19.28
C ASP A 132 12.03 -3.21 17.81
N LYS A 133 12.36 -1.96 17.41
CA LYS A 133 12.14 -1.43 16.07
C LYS A 133 12.76 -2.32 14.99
N ASN A 134 13.92 -2.92 15.24
CA ASN A 134 14.63 -3.76 14.29
C ASN A 134 13.95 -5.12 14.09
N ARG A 135 13.22 -5.59 15.11
CA ARG A 135 12.51 -6.87 15.11
C ARG A 135 11.04 -6.76 14.72
N PHE A 136 10.50 -5.55 14.55
CA PHE A 136 9.11 -5.37 14.20
C PHE A 136 8.82 -5.87 12.78
N SER A 137 7.74 -6.64 12.65
CA SER A 137 7.13 -7.02 11.38
C SER A 137 5.61 -7.03 11.53
N PHE A 138 4.91 -6.64 10.46
CA PHE A 138 3.44 -6.73 10.37
C PHE A 138 2.91 -8.18 10.35
N ARG A 139 3.80 -9.18 10.26
CA ARG A 139 3.46 -10.60 10.38
C ARG A 139 3.40 -11.08 11.84
N THR A 140 3.90 -10.29 12.78
CA THR A 140 3.97 -10.69 14.20
C THR A 140 2.60 -10.58 14.90
N GLU A 141 2.38 -11.37 15.95
CA GLU A 141 1.11 -11.35 16.69
C GLU A 141 0.86 -10.01 17.42
N VAL A 142 1.90 -9.22 17.68
CA VAL A 142 1.82 -7.95 18.42
C VAL A 142 0.95 -6.91 17.72
N VAL A 143 0.85 -6.95 16.37
CA VAL A 143 -0.04 -6.06 15.62
C VAL A 143 -1.50 -6.53 15.56
N SER A 144 -1.79 -7.72 16.08
CA SER A 144 -3.15 -8.25 16.08
C SER A 144 -4.06 -7.45 17.02
N LYS A 145 -5.31 -7.23 16.60
CA LYS A 145 -6.32 -6.53 17.41
C LYS A 145 -6.44 -7.16 18.80
N ARG A 146 -6.46 -8.49 18.88
CA ARG A 146 -6.60 -9.25 20.13
C ARG A 146 -5.45 -8.92 21.10
N MET A 147 -4.22 -8.96 20.63
CA MET A 147 -3.04 -8.72 21.47
C MET A 147 -2.95 -7.26 21.91
N ILE A 148 -3.19 -6.31 21.01
CA ILE A 148 -3.20 -4.88 21.33
C ILE A 148 -4.25 -4.57 22.40
N ILE A 149 -5.50 -5.02 22.21
CA ILE A 149 -6.59 -4.78 23.18
C ILE A 149 -6.26 -5.43 24.54
N LYS A 150 -5.67 -6.63 24.54
CA LYS A 150 -5.23 -7.30 25.77
C LYS A 150 -4.21 -6.46 26.53
N ILE A 151 -3.20 -5.91 25.86
CA ILE A 151 -2.18 -5.06 26.47
C ILE A 151 -2.79 -3.75 26.98
N LEU A 152 -3.59 -3.08 26.14
CA LEU A 152 -4.29 -1.83 26.48
C LEU A 152 -5.12 -1.96 27.75
N ARG A 153 -5.90 -3.05 27.88
CA ARG A 153 -6.71 -3.32 29.08
C ARG A 153 -5.85 -3.65 30.30
N LYS A 154 -4.90 -4.57 30.18
CA LYS A 154 -4.12 -5.06 31.34
C LYS A 154 -3.15 -4.01 31.88
N LYS A 155 -2.34 -3.41 31.00
CA LYS A 155 -1.23 -2.51 31.35
C LYS A 155 -1.67 -1.05 31.46
N TYR A 156 -2.49 -0.58 30.52
CA TYR A 156 -2.85 0.84 30.42
C TYR A 156 -4.25 1.17 30.95
N LYS A 157 -5.03 0.16 31.35
CA LYS A 157 -6.41 0.30 31.85
C LYS A 157 -7.32 1.05 30.86
N ILE A 158 -7.12 0.81 29.55
CA ILE A 158 -7.95 1.37 28.48
C ILE A 158 -8.94 0.28 28.03
N PHE A 159 -10.24 0.53 28.24
CA PHE A 159 -11.33 -0.41 27.99
C PHE A 159 -12.25 0.09 26.86
N ASN A 160 -11.69 0.33 25.67
CA ASN A 160 -12.49 0.66 24.49
C ASN A 160 -12.49 -0.54 23.52
N PRO A 161 -13.65 -1.04 23.05
CA PRO A 161 -13.72 -2.16 22.12
C PRO A 161 -13.29 -1.79 20.68
N ASN A 162 -13.40 -0.51 20.31
CA ASN A 162 -12.90 0.00 19.04
C ASN A 162 -11.39 0.20 19.13
N LEU A 163 -10.66 -0.50 18.27
CA LEU A 163 -9.19 -0.53 18.30
C LEU A 163 -8.58 0.86 18.02
N SER A 164 -9.11 1.58 17.03
CA SER A 164 -8.59 2.89 16.64
C SER A 164 -8.76 3.91 17.76
N PHE A 165 -9.93 3.94 18.41
CA PHE A 165 -10.15 4.81 19.57
C PHE A 165 -9.29 4.38 20.76
N ALA A 166 -9.16 3.07 21.03
CA ALA A 166 -8.34 2.57 22.13
C ALA A 166 -6.85 2.95 21.96
N ILE A 167 -6.29 2.83 20.75
CA ILE A 167 -4.92 3.25 20.44
C ILE A 167 -4.79 4.77 20.51
N SER A 168 -5.78 5.52 20.01
CA SER A 168 -5.79 6.99 20.11
C SER A 168 -5.71 7.44 21.57
N SER A 169 -6.55 6.88 22.45
CA SER A 169 -6.51 7.17 23.89
C SER A 169 -5.17 6.79 24.52
N TYR A 170 -4.54 5.71 24.06
CA TYR A 170 -3.20 5.33 24.50
C TYR A 170 -2.15 6.37 24.09
N ILE A 171 -2.16 6.82 22.83
CA ILE A 171 -1.24 7.84 22.33
C ILE A 171 -1.41 9.13 23.14
N THR A 172 -2.65 9.62 23.28
CA THR A 172 -2.95 10.86 24.02
C THR A 172 -2.57 10.78 25.50
N LYS A 173 -2.73 9.62 26.14
CA LYS A 173 -2.47 9.49 27.59
C LYS A 173 -1.03 9.15 27.91
N TYR A 174 -0.34 8.39 27.07
CA TYR A 174 0.96 7.80 27.39
C TYR A 174 2.10 8.19 26.45
N LEU A 175 1.80 8.70 25.25
CA LEU A 175 2.81 9.11 24.26
C LEU A 175 2.75 10.61 23.92
N ASN A 176 1.95 11.40 24.63
CA ASN A 176 1.70 12.82 24.35
C ASN A 176 2.94 13.73 24.39
N LYS A 177 4.02 13.31 25.07
CA LYS A 177 5.27 14.10 25.10
C LYS A 177 5.99 14.10 23.75
N ASP A 178 5.76 13.08 22.92
CA ASP A 178 6.35 13.00 21.59
C ASP A 178 5.41 13.64 20.56
N LYS A 179 5.77 14.87 20.15
CA LYS A 179 4.99 15.67 19.20
C LYS A 179 4.71 14.95 17.87
N ARG A 180 5.55 13.99 17.48
CA ARG A 180 5.37 13.22 16.24
C ARG A 180 4.09 12.39 16.28
N TYR A 181 3.79 11.79 17.44
CA TYR A 181 2.57 10.98 17.59
C TYR A 181 1.32 11.83 17.74
N ASN A 182 1.41 13.00 18.38
CA ASN A 182 0.28 13.93 18.43
C ASN A 182 -0.06 14.43 17.03
N THR A 183 0.95 14.87 16.27
CA THR A 183 0.76 15.31 14.87
C THR A 183 0.16 14.19 14.02
N ALA A 184 0.66 12.96 14.18
CA ALA A 184 0.08 11.80 13.51
C ALA A 184 -1.39 11.61 13.88
N LEU A 185 -1.73 11.73 15.16
CA LEU A 185 -3.09 11.54 15.64
C LEU A 185 -4.04 12.64 15.16
N ASP A 186 -3.59 13.89 15.14
CA ASP A 186 -4.39 15.05 14.68
C ASP A 186 -4.81 14.88 13.22
N VAL A 187 -3.92 14.37 12.38
CA VAL A 187 -4.20 14.09 10.96
C VAL A 187 -5.14 12.90 10.83
N LEU A 188 -4.82 11.79 11.49
CA LEU A 188 -5.59 10.54 11.41
C LEU A 188 -7.00 10.69 12.00
N ASN A 189 -7.22 11.61 12.92
CA ASN A 189 -8.52 11.90 13.54
C ASN A 189 -9.12 13.23 13.09
N SER A 190 -8.58 13.85 12.05
CA SER A 190 -9.14 15.06 11.45
C SER A 190 -10.58 14.83 10.97
N ASN A 191 -11.37 15.90 10.90
CA ASN A 191 -12.75 15.84 10.40
C ASN A 191 -12.80 15.21 8.99
N LYS A 192 -11.91 15.64 8.09
CA LYS A 192 -11.82 15.09 6.73
C LYS A 192 -11.54 13.59 6.73
N MET A 193 -10.58 13.12 7.54
CA MET A 193 -10.28 11.70 7.64
C MET A 193 -11.47 10.92 8.20
N ASN A 194 -12.15 11.43 9.22
CA ASN A 194 -13.33 10.78 9.78
C ASN A 194 -14.49 10.73 8.77
N GLU A 195 -14.74 11.79 8.02
CA GLU A 195 -15.72 11.82 6.93
C GLU A 195 -15.41 10.77 5.84
N MET A 196 -14.15 10.56 5.49
CA MET A 196 -13.76 9.47 4.57
C MET A 196 -14.04 8.08 5.14
N ILE A 197 -13.82 7.89 6.44
CA ILE A 197 -14.12 6.60 7.10
C ILE A 197 -15.63 6.38 7.17
N GLU A 198 -16.42 7.41 7.45
CA GLU A 198 -17.88 7.31 7.43
C GLU A 198 -18.42 7.04 6.03
N LEU A 199 -17.88 7.71 5.00
CA LEU A 199 -18.22 7.38 3.62
C LEU A 199 -17.93 5.90 3.32
N ARG A 200 -16.78 5.36 3.79
CA ARG A 200 -16.49 3.92 3.69
C ARG A 200 -17.51 3.06 4.44
N HIS A 201 -17.96 3.47 5.64
CA HIS A 201 -18.95 2.73 6.43
C HIS A 201 -20.28 2.59 5.70
N GLU A 202 -20.74 3.63 5.02
CA GLU A 202 -22.00 3.65 4.26
C GLU A 202 -21.98 2.75 3.01
N CYS A 203 -20.81 2.29 2.58
CA CYS A 203 -20.61 1.57 1.33
C CYS A 203 -20.41 0.06 1.51
N ILE A 204 -20.41 -0.69 0.40
CA ILE A 204 -20.17 -2.14 0.38
C ILE A 204 -18.79 -2.54 0.93
N ALA A 205 -17.84 -1.61 0.90
CA ALA A 205 -16.54 -1.75 1.52
C ALA A 205 -16.62 -1.85 3.05
N GLY A 206 -17.71 -1.37 3.66
CA GLY A 206 -17.98 -1.30 5.08
C GLY A 206 -19.20 -2.09 5.50
N HIS A 207 -20.24 -1.41 5.95
CA HIS A 207 -21.44 -2.03 6.51
C HIS A 207 -22.73 -1.60 5.78
N GLY A 208 -22.63 -0.74 4.76
CA GLY A 208 -23.75 -0.28 3.97
C GLY A 208 -23.68 -0.71 2.50
N PHE A 209 -24.49 -0.07 1.67
CA PHE A 209 -24.65 -0.42 0.25
C PHE A 209 -24.59 0.79 -0.69
N LYS A 210 -24.21 1.97 -0.16
CA LYS A 210 -24.08 3.19 -0.94
C LYS A 210 -22.96 3.05 -1.98
N GLY A 211 -23.22 3.53 -3.20
CA GLY A 211 -22.19 3.68 -4.23
C GLY A 211 -21.37 4.95 -4.00
N VAL A 212 -20.15 5.00 -4.52
CA VAL A 212 -19.26 6.17 -4.36
C VAL A 212 -18.80 6.68 -5.72
N ASN A 213 -18.84 8.01 -5.88
CA ASN A 213 -18.25 8.68 -7.02
C ASN A 213 -17.19 9.71 -6.61
N ARG A 214 -16.43 10.21 -7.59
CA ARG A 214 -15.34 11.18 -7.35
C ARG A 214 -15.81 12.47 -6.66
N LYS A 215 -17.03 12.94 -6.92
CA LYS A 215 -17.53 14.21 -6.36
C LYS A 215 -17.64 14.12 -4.84
N GLU A 216 -17.97 12.95 -4.30
CA GLU A 216 -18.03 12.75 -2.84
C GLU A 216 -16.64 12.85 -2.20
N LEU A 217 -15.62 12.24 -2.82
CA LEU A 217 -14.23 12.34 -2.34
C LEU A 217 -13.72 13.79 -2.40
N VAL A 218 -14.04 14.50 -3.49
CA VAL A 218 -13.69 15.92 -3.69
C VAL A 218 -14.37 16.82 -2.67
N LYS A 219 -15.61 16.53 -2.26
CA LYS A 219 -16.28 17.32 -1.21
C LYS A 219 -15.52 17.28 0.12
N ILE A 220 -14.90 16.15 0.45
CA ILE A 220 -14.22 15.95 1.73
C ILE A 220 -12.79 16.54 1.68
N TYR A 221 -12.01 16.18 0.65
CA TYR A 221 -10.58 16.55 0.58
C TYR A 221 -10.25 17.67 -0.42
N GLY A 222 -11.19 18.08 -1.27
CA GLY A 222 -10.92 18.93 -2.44
C GLY A 222 -10.18 18.15 -3.52
N ASN A 223 -8.92 17.84 -3.25
CA ASN A 223 -8.13 16.91 -4.05
C ASN A 223 -8.06 15.53 -3.35
N PRO A 224 -8.66 14.45 -3.90
CA PRO A 224 -8.61 13.13 -3.28
C PRO A 224 -7.18 12.58 -3.06
N TYR A 225 -6.17 13.01 -3.82
CA TYR A 225 -4.78 12.61 -3.57
C TYR A 225 -4.22 13.16 -2.25
N ALA A 226 -4.79 14.25 -1.72
CA ALA A 226 -4.32 14.87 -0.49
C ALA A 226 -4.46 13.95 0.74
N VAL A 227 -5.36 12.95 0.72
CA VAL A 227 -5.42 11.93 1.79
C VAL A 227 -4.18 11.03 1.78
N ILE A 228 -3.58 10.80 0.61
CA ILE A 228 -2.36 10.02 0.45
C ILE A 228 -1.18 10.87 0.96
N ASP A 229 -1.14 12.15 0.63
CA ASP A 229 -0.15 13.12 1.13
C ASP A 229 -0.16 13.20 2.67
N ASP A 230 -1.35 13.23 3.27
CA ASP A 230 -1.53 13.15 4.73
C ASP A 230 -0.87 11.88 5.30
N PHE A 231 -1.04 10.73 4.64
CA PHE A 231 -0.39 9.49 5.09
C PHE A 231 1.13 9.52 4.92
N TYR A 232 1.65 10.05 3.81
CA TYR A 232 3.09 10.24 3.60
C TYR A 232 3.69 11.06 4.73
N MET A 233 3.10 12.23 5.00
CA MET A 233 3.53 13.11 6.07
C MET A 233 3.51 12.39 7.43
N VAL A 234 2.43 11.69 7.76
CA VAL A 234 2.31 10.96 9.03
C VAL A 234 3.39 9.89 9.16
N LEU A 235 3.61 9.09 8.11
CA LEU A 235 4.59 8.00 8.08
C LEU A 235 6.03 8.51 8.21
N GLU A 236 6.36 9.59 7.50
CA GLU A 236 7.65 10.27 7.62
C GLU A 236 7.86 10.77 9.05
N LYS A 237 6.88 11.47 9.63
CA LYS A 237 6.97 11.98 11.02
C LYS A 237 7.21 10.89 12.03
N ILE A 238 6.63 9.69 11.85
CA ILE A 238 6.85 8.57 12.76
C ILE A 238 8.07 7.71 12.40
N GLY A 239 8.87 8.12 11.41
CA GLY A 239 10.16 7.55 11.05
C GLY A 239 10.06 6.24 10.25
N VAL A 240 9.03 6.12 9.41
CA VAL A 240 8.90 5.10 8.37
C VAL A 240 9.37 5.71 7.06
N ASN A 241 10.26 5.02 6.35
CA ASN A 241 10.79 5.50 5.08
C ASN A 241 9.95 4.95 3.93
N ILE A 242 9.37 5.83 3.11
CA ILE A 242 8.46 5.42 2.03
C ILE A 242 9.18 5.47 0.69
N ARG A 243 9.06 4.38 -0.07
CA ARG A 243 9.58 4.26 -1.43
C ARG A 243 8.44 4.50 -2.42
N GLU A 244 8.59 5.51 -3.26
CA GLU A 244 7.56 5.96 -4.20
C GLU A 244 7.82 5.53 -5.65
N ASN A 245 6.73 5.51 -6.41
CA ASN A 245 6.67 5.30 -7.86
C ASN A 245 7.30 3.97 -8.27
N LYS A 246 7.08 2.92 -7.46
CA LYS A 246 7.62 1.58 -7.70
C LYS A 246 7.13 1.06 -9.05
N TYR A 247 5.82 1.10 -9.26
CA TYR A 247 5.20 0.57 -10.46
C TYR A 247 5.49 1.43 -11.68
N ASP A 248 5.57 2.75 -11.54
CA ASP A 248 5.95 3.64 -12.65
C ASP A 248 7.37 3.36 -13.15
N LYS A 249 8.32 3.14 -12.24
CA LYS A 249 9.70 2.77 -12.59
C LYS A 249 9.76 1.41 -13.29
N ILE A 250 9.00 0.43 -12.80
CA ILE A 250 8.95 -0.91 -13.42
C ILE A 250 8.24 -0.84 -14.78
N ASN A 251 7.16 -0.06 -14.90
CA ASN A 251 6.44 0.15 -16.14
C ASN A 251 7.32 0.80 -17.20
N GLY A 252 8.03 1.87 -16.86
CA GLY A 252 9.01 2.49 -17.77
C GLY A 252 10.04 1.47 -18.26
N TYR A 253 10.53 0.64 -17.35
CA TYR A 253 11.46 -0.42 -17.69
C TYR A 253 10.85 -1.52 -18.59
N ILE A 254 9.61 -1.95 -18.33
CA ILE A 254 8.92 -2.91 -19.20
C ILE A 254 8.76 -2.33 -20.62
N LEU A 255 8.41 -1.05 -20.74
CA LEU A 255 8.23 -0.37 -22.02
C LEU A 255 9.55 -0.20 -22.80
N GLU A 256 10.68 -0.06 -22.11
CA GLU A 256 12.02 -0.04 -22.72
C GLU A 256 12.42 -1.40 -23.33
N LEU A 257 11.87 -2.50 -22.81
CA LEU A 257 12.18 -3.87 -23.27
C LEU A 257 11.24 -4.41 -24.35
N LEU A 258 10.14 -3.69 -24.63
CA LEU A 258 9.10 -4.05 -25.61
C LEU A 258 9.46 -3.56 -27.02
#